data_AF-A0A7J5NXY2-F1
#
_entry.id   AF-A0A7J5NXY2-F1
#
_cell.length_a   1.000
_cell.length_b   1.000
_cell.length_c   1.000
_cell.angle_alpha   90.00
_cell.angle_beta   90.00
_cell.angle_gamma   90.00
#
_symmetry.space_group_name_H-M   'P 1'
#
loop_
_entity.id
_entity.type
_entity.pdbx_description
1 polymer ?
#
loop_
_entity_poly.entity_id
_entity_poly.type
_entity_poly.pdbx_seq_one_letter_code
_entity_poly.pdbx_strand_id
1 'polypeptide(L)'
;MPTELIKIDEVKNIFSSFPEIMGRNTLSVKKCNEAGQALLDTIEGEGMNETIDQAAADFLKKVNTTLKNMDERRKPITQIFDKVRSFFTSQEKEIDPKDSSTIPGKLVAKRNEYAKFKYEEEQKRKKEAEQRVLINNEKVSYQQAIENGLLSYFSSYLSSKVTELQNIFSGLTYVNFDREVIGITVFQTDYPKAHFDKFTAEYATYYINKEIKAEIRKNTLLGKYEQYAQQYKAKISSVKQDLIDRIPSKRKELAELEQLRLANAEEAAKAEELRKQREAEEAAKQLQELKRKEEADRQEVAMKTQQSSIGNLFAGAAASVAPPPTNAKVKEKIVVLHQQGYLEIFQMWWIGEGQTLPFDELEKIFKKMTTYCEKKANSKDQTHIESQFISYEADVKAK
;
A
#
# COMPACT_ATOMS: atom_id res chain seq x y z
N MET A 1 -53.02 41.37 20.23
CA MET A 1 -53.76 41.70 21.48
C MET A 1 -54.25 43.12 21.31
N PRO A 2 -55.48 43.48 21.69
CA PRO A 2 -55.94 44.85 21.54
C PRO A 2 -55.07 45.72 22.43
N THR A 3 -54.23 46.54 21.82
CA THR A 3 -53.56 47.67 22.46
C THR A 3 -54.70 48.46 23.10
N GLU A 4 -54.84 48.39 24.43
CA GLU A 4 -55.78 49.27 25.13
C GLU A 4 -55.40 50.68 24.71
N LEU A 5 -56.22 51.28 23.83
CA LEU A 5 -55.99 52.63 23.37
C LEU A 5 -56.01 53.49 24.63
N ILE A 6 -54.84 53.99 24.98
CA ILE A 6 -54.72 55.08 25.92
C ILE A 6 -55.58 56.19 25.33
N LYS A 7 -56.71 56.50 25.96
CA LYS A 7 -57.51 57.65 25.56
C LYS A 7 -56.65 58.87 25.83
N ILE A 8 -56.13 59.46 24.75
CA ILE A 8 -55.21 60.59 24.82
C ILE A 8 -55.83 61.73 25.65
N ASP A 9 -57.15 61.86 25.62
CA ASP A 9 -57.91 62.81 26.44
C ASP A 9 -57.84 62.53 27.94
N GLU A 10 -57.83 61.26 28.39
CA GLU A 10 -57.66 60.90 29.81
C GLU A 10 -56.24 61.24 30.30
N VAL A 11 -55.23 61.01 29.46
CA VAL A 11 -53.84 61.42 29.74
C VAL A 11 -53.72 62.93 29.82
N LYS A 12 -54.25 63.64 28.82
CA LYS A 12 -54.21 65.10 28.76
C LYS A 12 -54.88 65.73 29.99
N ASN A 13 -56.06 65.25 30.37
CA ASN A 13 -56.80 65.77 31.52
C ASN A 13 -56.06 65.54 32.84
N ILE A 14 -55.49 64.35 33.05
CA ILE A 14 -54.74 64.06 34.29
C ILE A 14 -53.40 64.82 34.32
N PHE A 15 -52.70 64.94 33.20
CA PHE A 15 -51.49 65.78 33.10
C PHE A 15 -51.79 67.27 33.33
N SER A 16 -52.93 67.78 32.87
CA SER A 16 -53.35 69.16 33.16
C SER A 16 -53.64 69.38 34.65
N SER A 17 -54.13 68.35 35.36
CA SER A 17 -54.35 68.41 36.81
C SER A 17 -53.08 68.15 37.64
N PHE A 18 -52.00 67.68 37.03
CA PHE A 18 -50.77 67.30 37.73
C PHE A 18 -50.13 68.45 38.53
N PRO A 19 -49.96 69.68 37.96
CA PRO A 19 -49.41 70.81 38.72
C PRO A 19 -50.30 71.18 39.93
N GLU A 20 -51.61 71.10 39.77
CA GLU A 20 -52.58 71.41 40.83
C GLU A 20 -52.52 70.36 41.95
N ILE A 21 -52.46 69.07 41.62
CA ILE A 21 -52.32 67.97 42.58
C ILE A 21 -50.99 68.09 43.35
N MET A 22 -49.90 68.35 42.64
CA MET A 22 -48.59 68.60 43.25
C MET A 22 -48.64 69.80 44.20
N GLY A 23 -49.21 70.92 43.76
CA GLY A 23 -49.38 72.11 44.59
C GLY A 23 -50.21 71.85 45.85
N ARG A 24 -51.34 71.13 45.72
CA ARG A 24 -52.18 70.74 46.88
C ARG A 24 -51.45 69.83 47.85
N ASN A 25 -50.68 68.87 47.37
CA ASN A 25 -49.91 67.97 48.23
C ASN A 25 -48.79 68.73 48.95
N THR A 26 -48.03 69.57 48.25
CA THR A 26 -46.99 70.43 48.86
C THR A 26 -47.59 71.34 49.93
N LEU A 27 -48.74 71.96 49.65
CA LEU A 27 -49.43 72.81 50.63
C LEU A 27 -49.95 72.01 51.83
N SER A 28 -50.48 70.80 51.59
CA SER A 28 -50.97 69.92 52.67
C SER A 28 -49.84 69.51 53.61
N VAL A 29 -48.67 69.17 53.06
CA VAL A 29 -47.46 68.87 53.85
C VAL A 29 -47.01 70.09 54.65
N LYS A 30 -46.94 71.26 54.01
CA LYS A 30 -46.56 72.51 54.68
C LYS A 30 -47.47 72.82 55.87
N LYS A 31 -48.80 72.84 55.66
CA LYS A 31 -49.77 73.12 56.72
C LYS A 31 -49.78 72.05 57.82
N CYS A 32 -49.62 70.78 57.46
CA CYS A 32 -49.52 69.69 58.42
C CYS A 32 -48.30 69.89 59.33
N ASN A 33 -47.15 70.25 58.76
CA ASN A 33 -45.93 70.51 59.53
C ASN A 33 -46.05 71.77 60.40
N GLU A 34 -46.63 72.86 59.88
CA GLU A 34 -46.86 74.09 60.67
C GLU A 34 -47.78 73.83 61.87
N ALA A 35 -48.89 73.11 61.67
CA ALA A 35 -49.82 72.77 62.74
C ALA A 35 -49.21 71.78 63.75
N GLY A 36 -48.42 70.82 63.27
CA GLY A 36 -47.68 69.89 64.13
C GLY A 36 -46.61 70.61 64.96
N GLN A 37 -45.88 71.55 64.35
CA GLN A 37 -44.87 72.35 65.04
C GLN A 37 -45.50 73.23 66.13
N ALA A 38 -46.59 73.93 65.82
CA ALA A 38 -47.28 74.74 66.83
C ALA A 38 -47.77 73.90 68.03
N LEU A 39 -48.21 72.66 67.77
CA LEU A 39 -48.60 71.73 68.83
C LEU A 39 -47.38 71.26 69.64
N LEU A 40 -46.24 70.99 68.99
CA LEU A 40 -44.98 70.67 69.66
C LEU A 40 -44.49 71.82 70.53
N ASP A 41 -44.49 73.06 70.01
CA ASP A 41 -44.08 74.26 70.76
C ASP A 41 -44.95 74.44 72.02
N THR A 42 -46.25 74.11 71.94
CA THR A 42 -47.17 74.14 73.09
C THR A 42 -46.82 73.06 74.12
N ILE A 43 -46.52 71.84 73.67
CA ILE A 43 -46.08 70.73 74.54
C ILE A 43 -44.77 71.09 75.27
N GLU A 44 -43.83 71.72 74.57
CA GLU A 44 -42.53 72.12 75.15
C GLU A 44 -42.65 73.27 76.16
N GLY A 45 -43.59 74.20 75.96
CA GLY A 45 -43.79 75.36 76.84
C GLY A 45 -44.59 75.06 78.11
N GLU A 46 -45.67 74.27 78.00
CA GLU A 46 -46.63 74.04 79.10
C GLU A 46 -46.53 72.63 79.72
N GLY A 47 -45.77 71.72 79.09
CA GLY A 47 -45.76 70.30 79.44
C GLY A 47 -47.02 69.56 78.98
N MET A 48 -46.98 68.24 79.02
CA MET A 48 -48.11 67.42 78.57
C MET A 48 -49.26 67.44 79.58
N ASN A 49 -50.48 67.64 79.11
CA ASN A 49 -51.70 67.54 79.91
C ASN A 49 -52.83 66.88 79.09
N GLU A 50 -53.94 66.52 79.73
CA GLU A 50 -55.06 65.80 79.09
C GLU A 50 -55.64 66.53 77.88
N THR A 51 -55.67 67.86 77.90
CA THR A 51 -56.19 68.69 76.79
C THR A 51 -55.24 68.65 75.59
N ILE A 52 -53.93 68.75 75.84
CA ILE A 52 -52.90 68.71 74.80
C ILE A 52 -52.78 67.28 74.22
N ASP A 53 -52.93 66.24 75.03
CA ASP A 53 -52.98 64.85 74.57
C ASP A 53 -54.15 64.62 73.59
N GLN A 54 -55.34 65.10 73.95
CA GLN A 54 -56.51 65.02 73.07
C GLN A 54 -56.28 65.81 71.76
N ALA A 55 -55.67 66.99 71.83
CA ALA A 55 -55.31 67.78 70.65
C ALA A 55 -54.29 67.06 69.74
N ALA A 56 -53.31 66.36 70.32
CA ALA A 56 -52.34 65.54 69.59
C ALA A 56 -52.98 64.31 68.93
N ALA A 57 -53.86 63.61 69.65
CA ALA A 57 -54.61 62.49 69.10
C ALA A 57 -55.48 62.93 67.91
N ASP A 58 -56.15 64.08 68.01
CA ASP A 58 -56.99 64.61 66.92
C ASP A 58 -56.16 65.16 65.76
N PHE A 59 -54.98 65.72 66.03
CA PHE A 59 -54.01 66.08 64.99
C PHE A 59 -53.56 64.84 64.20
N LEU A 60 -53.14 63.75 64.86
CA LEU A 60 -52.69 62.53 64.19
C LEU A 60 -53.79 61.86 63.35
N LYS A 61 -55.06 61.91 63.79
CA LYS A 61 -56.21 61.49 62.94
C LYS A 61 -56.31 62.33 61.66
N LYS A 62 -56.08 63.64 61.73
CA LYS A 62 -56.05 64.53 60.56
C LYS A 62 -54.84 64.24 59.65
N VAL A 63 -53.68 63.88 60.21
CA VAL A 63 -52.51 63.43 59.43
C VAL A 63 -52.85 62.20 58.60
N ASN A 64 -53.44 61.17 59.20
CA ASN A 64 -53.83 59.95 58.49
C ASN A 64 -54.84 60.23 57.36
N THR A 65 -55.80 61.12 57.61
CA THR A 65 -56.75 61.58 56.59
C THR A 65 -56.03 62.31 55.45
N THR A 66 -55.03 63.12 55.77
CA THR A 66 -54.20 63.83 54.79
C THR A 66 -53.40 62.85 53.93
N LEU A 67 -52.77 61.84 54.52
CA LEU A 67 -52.04 60.79 53.79
C LEU A 67 -52.95 60.01 52.85
N LYS A 68 -54.16 59.62 53.30
CA LYS A 68 -55.15 58.95 52.46
C LYS A 68 -55.54 59.80 51.24
N ASN A 69 -55.81 61.10 51.46
CA ASN A 69 -56.14 62.02 50.37
C ASN A 69 -54.97 62.23 49.41
N MET A 70 -53.72 62.25 49.91
CA MET A 70 -52.53 62.31 49.07
C MET A 70 -52.37 61.04 48.21
N ASP A 71 -52.66 59.87 48.78
CA ASP A 71 -52.64 58.59 48.08
C ASP A 71 -53.70 58.53 46.95
N GLU A 72 -54.93 58.94 47.27
CA GLU A 72 -56.03 59.00 46.30
C GLU A 72 -55.72 59.96 45.15
N ARG A 73 -55.04 61.08 45.42
CA ARG A 73 -54.61 62.03 44.39
C ARG A 73 -53.46 61.52 43.51
N ARG A 74 -52.50 60.75 44.06
CA ARG A 74 -51.36 60.23 43.26
C ARG A 74 -51.73 59.00 42.41
N LYS A 75 -52.68 58.18 42.88
CA LYS A 75 -53.01 56.88 42.26
C LYS A 75 -53.38 56.97 40.77
N PRO A 76 -54.22 57.92 40.29
CA PRO A 76 -54.51 58.08 38.87
C PRO A 76 -53.28 58.44 38.03
N ILE A 77 -52.36 59.25 38.58
CA ILE A 77 -51.12 59.64 37.92
C ILE A 77 -50.21 58.43 37.72
N THR A 78 -49.98 57.65 38.77
CA THR A 78 -49.15 56.43 38.71
C THR A 78 -49.71 55.43 37.70
N GLN A 79 -51.03 55.20 37.72
CA GLN A 79 -51.69 54.29 36.77
C GLN A 79 -51.50 54.73 35.32
N ILE A 80 -51.53 56.03 35.03
CA ILE A 80 -51.28 56.53 33.68
C ILE A 80 -49.82 56.34 33.27
N PHE A 81 -48.86 56.63 34.15
CA PHE A 81 -47.45 56.38 33.85
C PHE A 81 -47.18 54.90 33.56
N ASP A 82 -47.77 53.99 34.33
CA ASP A 82 -47.66 52.55 34.09
C ASP A 82 -48.30 52.13 32.76
N LYS A 83 -49.46 52.71 32.40
CA LYS A 83 -50.11 52.47 31.10
C LYS A 83 -49.26 52.99 29.94
N VAL A 84 -48.73 54.20 30.03
CA VAL A 84 -47.86 54.81 29.01
C VAL A 84 -46.60 53.96 28.81
N ARG A 85 -45.94 53.56 29.90
CA ARG A 85 -44.78 52.64 29.82
C ARG A 85 -45.15 51.34 29.12
N SER A 86 -46.26 50.72 29.54
CA SER A 86 -46.71 49.43 28.98
C SER A 86 -47.06 49.54 27.49
N PHE A 87 -47.66 50.66 27.06
CA PHE A 87 -47.97 50.92 25.66
C PHE A 87 -46.72 50.92 24.78
N PHE A 88 -45.69 51.69 25.14
CA PHE A 88 -44.45 51.72 24.37
C PHE A 88 -43.76 50.35 24.32
N THR A 89 -43.63 49.67 25.46
CA THR A 89 -43.05 48.32 25.51
C THR A 89 -43.87 47.29 24.72
N SER A 90 -45.20 47.45 24.64
CA SER A 90 -46.05 46.57 23.84
C SER A 90 -45.85 46.77 22.34
N GLN A 91 -45.72 48.02 21.88
CA GLN A 91 -45.45 48.31 20.47
C GLN A 91 -44.08 47.79 20.02
N GLU A 92 -43.05 47.94 20.85
CA GLU A 92 -41.72 47.37 20.58
C GLU A 92 -41.79 45.84 20.40
N LYS A 93 -42.58 45.16 21.24
CA LYS A 93 -42.77 43.71 21.15
C LYS A 93 -43.54 43.28 19.90
N GLU A 94 -44.50 44.06 19.43
CA GLU A 94 -45.29 43.71 18.23
C GLU A 94 -44.46 43.63 16.95
N ILE A 95 -43.29 44.26 16.92
CA ILE A 95 -42.35 44.25 15.79
C ILE A 95 -41.01 43.59 16.11
N ASP A 96 -40.88 42.89 17.24
CA ASP A 96 -39.63 42.24 17.62
C ASP A 96 -39.28 41.12 16.60
N PRO A 97 -38.16 41.21 15.87
CA PRO A 97 -37.76 40.21 14.90
C PRO A 97 -37.29 38.89 15.54
N LYS A 98 -37.08 38.86 16.86
CA LYS A 98 -36.75 37.64 17.60
C LYS A 98 -38.00 36.85 17.99
N ASP A 99 -39.16 37.49 18.06
CA ASP A 99 -40.41 36.82 18.34
C ASP A 99 -41.01 36.26 17.04
N SER A 100 -41.03 34.92 16.94
CA SER A 100 -41.58 34.20 15.79
C SER A 100 -43.08 34.45 15.50
N SER A 101 -43.82 35.04 16.45
CA SER A 101 -45.24 35.36 16.27
C SER A 101 -45.47 36.67 15.50
N THR A 102 -44.48 37.58 15.51
CA THR A 102 -44.54 38.89 14.84
C THR A 102 -44.30 38.78 13.33
N ILE A 103 -44.67 39.81 12.58
CA ILE A 103 -44.42 39.83 11.12
C ILE A 103 -42.91 39.84 10.80
N PRO A 104 -42.06 40.67 11.46
CA PRO A 104 -40.61 40.60 11.26
C PRO A 104 -40.00 39.25 11.63
N GLY A 105 -40.43 38.61 12.73
CA GLY A 105 -39.94 37.28 13.11
C GLY A 105 -40.30 36.19 12.10
N LYS A 106 -41.52 36.23 11.53
CA LYS A 106 -41.92 35.35 10.43
C LYS A 106 -41.08 35.56 9.17
N LEU A 107 -40.71 36.81 8.85
CA LEU A 107 -39.82 37.10 7.72
C LEU A 107 -38.41 36.57 7.95
N VAL A 108 -37.86 36.70 9.16
CA VAL A 108 -36.57 36.09 9.53
C VAL A 108 -36.63 34.58 9.37
N ALA A 109 -37.69 33.93 9.84
CA ALA A 109 -37.89 32.49 9.67
C ALA A 109 -37.89 32.09 8.17
N LYS A 110 -38.62 32.83 7.31
CA LYS A 110 -38.64 32.58 5.86
C LYS A 110 -37.28 32.80 5.19
N ARG A 111 -36.50 33.79 5.61
CA ARG A 111 -35.12 33.99 5.12
C ARG A 111 -34.21 32.83 5.51
N ASN A 112 -34.35 32.33 6.74
CA ASN A 112 -33.58 31.18 7.21
C ASN A 112 -33.96 29.89 6.46
N GLU A 113 -35.26 29.66 6.19
CA GLU A 113 -35.72 28.56 5.34
C GLU A 113 -35.10 28.62 3.94
N TYR A 114 -35.07 29.79 3.30
CA TYR A 114 -34.46 29.94 1.98
C TYR A 114 -32.95 29.74 1.99
N ALA A 115 -32.25 30.25 3.00
CA ALA A 115 -30.81 30.02 3.16
C ALA A 115 -30.50 28.52 3.34
N LYS A 116 -31.32 27.80 4.11
CA LYS A 116 -31.23 26.34 4.27
C LYS A 116 -31.49 25.63 2.94
N PHE A 117 -32.56 26.00 2.22
CA PHE A 117 -32.86 25.44 0.90
C PHE A 117 -31.70 25.61 -0.08
N LYS A 118 -31.10 26.81 -0.13
CA LYS A 118 -29.95 27.09 -1.01
C LYS A 118 -28.72 26.25 -0.66
N TYR A 119 -28.45 26.08 0.64
CA TYR A 119 -27.38 25.22 1.11
C TYR A 119 -27.62 23.74 0.72
N GLU A 120 -28.86 23.24 0.87
CA GLU A 120 -29.23 21.88 0.49
C GLU A 120 -29.14 21.64 -1.03
N GLU A 121 -29.57 22.61 -1.85
CA GLU A 121 -29.41 22.57 -3.31
C GLU A 121 -27.94 22.45 -3.72
N GLU A 122 -27.07 23.26 -3.12
CA GLU A 122 -25.64 23.25 -3.43
C GLU A 122 -24.96 21.95 -2.98
N GLN A 123 -25.31 21.44 -1.80
CA GLN A 123 -24.84 20.13 -1.34
C GLN A 123 -25.33 19.00 -2.24
N LYS A 124 -26.58 19.04 -2.70
CA LYS A 124 -27.12 18.06 -3.65
C LYS A 124 -26.38 18.11 -4.98
N ARG A 125 -26.16 19.31 -5.54
CA ARG A 125 -25.39 19.52 -6.78
C ARG A 125 -23.96 18.98 -6.64
N LYS A 126 -23.31 19.22 -5.50
CA LYS A 126 -21.96 18.73 -5.22
C LYS A 126 -21.93 17.19 -5.15
N LYS A 127 -22.86 16.57 -4.42
CA LYS A 127 -22.98 15.10 -4.33
C LYS A 127 -23.26 14.46 -5.69
N GLU A 128 -24.14 15.04 -6.49
CA GLU A 128 -24.44 14.55 -7.84
C GLU A 128 -23.22 14.67 -8.79
N ALA A 129 -22.46 15.77 -8.69
CA ALA A 129 -21.22 15.94 -9.44
C ALA A 129 -20.15 14.94 -9.01
N GLU A 130 -19.94 14.75 -7.71
CA GLU A 130 -19.02 13.75 -7.15
C GLU A 130 -19.40 12.33 -7.60
N GLN A 131 -20.69 11.98 -7.53
CA GLN A 131 -21.18 10.68 -7.97
C GLN A 131 -20.95 10.45 -9.47
N ARG A 132 -21.16 11.48 -10.31
CA ARG A 132 -20.84 11.41 -11.74
C ARG A 132 -19.35 11.19 -12.00
N VAL A 133 -18.49 11.86 -11.24
CA VAL A 133 -17.03 11.66 -11.32
C VAL A 133 -16.65 10.24 -10.94
N LEU A 134 -17.20 9.70 -9.84
CA LEU A 134 -16.95 8.31 -9.42
C LEU A 134 -17.38 7.29 -10.49
N ILE A 135 -18.60 7.45 -11.04
CA ILE A 135 -19.10 6.60 -12.12
C ILE A 135 -18.19 6.68 -13.35
N ASN A 136 -17.83 7.89 -13.79
CA ASN A 136 -16.99 8.06 -14.97
C ASN A 136 -15.58 7.49 -14.78
N ASN A 137 -14.97 7.71 -13.62
CA ASN A 137 -13.67 7.14 -13.28
C ASN A 137 -13.72 5.61 -13.27
N GLU A 138 -14.78 5.02 -12.71
CA GLU A 138 -14.94 3.57 -12.72
C GLU A 138 -15.18 3.01 -14.13
N LYS A 139 -15.93 3.72 -15.00
CA LYS A 139 -16.07 3.34 -16.41
C LYS A 139 -14.72 3.26 -17.12
N VAL A 140 -13.86 4.29 -16.93
CA VAL A 140 -12.52 4.33 -17.52
C VAL A 140 -11.64 3.21 -16.96
N SER A 141 -11.64 3.02 -15.64
CA SER A 141 -10.86 1.96 -14.99
C SER A 141 -11.31 0.57 -15.44
N TYR A 142 -12.61 0.33 -15.56
CA TYR A 142 -13.16 -0.93 -16.04
C TYR A 142 -12.81 -1.21 -17.50
N GLN A 143 -12.87 -0.18 -18.37
CA GLN A 143 -12.38 -0.29 -19.74
C GLN A 143 -10.90 -0.69 -19.79
N GLN A 144 -10.04 0.00 -19.03
CA GLN A 144 -8.61 -0.30 -18.97
C GLN A 144 -8.34 -1.72 -18.44
N ALA A 145 -9.09 -2.17 -17.44
CA ALA A 145 -8.97 -3.53 -16.91
C ALA A 145 -9.26 -4.58 -17.99
N ILE A 146 -10.32 -4.38 -18.80
CA ILE A 146 -10.63 -5.25 -19.93
C ILE A 146 -9.52 -5.23 -20.98
N GLU A 147 -9.02 -4.04 -21.35
CA GLU A 147 -7.94 -3.91 -22.34
C GLU A 147 -6.66 -4.61 -21.90
N ASN A 148 -6.26 -4.41 -20.64
CA ASN A 148 -5.08 -5.05 -20.05
C ASN A 148 -5.25 -6.56 -19.94
N GLY A 149 -6.42 -7.02 -19.51
CA GLY A 149 -6.75 -8.44 -19.45
C GLY A 149 -6.68 -9.10 -20.82
N LEU A 150 -7.26 -8.46 -21.83
CA LEU A 150 -7.24 -8.94 -23.20
C LEU A 150 -5.83 -8.97 -23.79
N LEU A 151 -5.04 -7.91 -23.55
CA LEU A 151 -3.65 -7.85 -23.99
C LEU A 151 -2.80 -8.94 -23.34
N SER A 152 -2.95 -9.16 -22.03
CA SER A 152 -2.26 -10.21 -21.31
C SER A 152 -2.64 -11.59 -21.86
N TYR A 153 -3.94 -11.84 -22.03
CA TYR A 153 -4.45 -13.09 -22.60
C TYR A 153 -3.91 -13.37 -24.00
N PHE A 154 -3.91 -12.36 -24.88
CA PHE A 154 -3.31 -12.44 -26.20
C PHE A 154 -1.81 -12.70 -26.15
N SER A 155 -1.08 -11.95 -25.31
CA SER A 155 0.38 -12.02 -25.20
C SER A 155 0.84 -13.39 -24.69
N SER A 156 0.13 -13.97 -23.72
CA SER A 156 0.39 -15.32 -23.23
C SER A 156 0.21 -16.36 -24.34
N TYR A 157 -0.85 -16.24 -25.13
CA TYR A 157 -1.07 -17.15 -26.27
C TYR A 157 0.00 -17.00 -27.36
N LEU A 158 0.31 -15.77 -27.75
CA LEU A 158 1.36 -15.49 -28.73
C LEU A 158 2.71 -16.03 -28.26
N SER A 159 3.08 -15.77 -27.01
CA SER A 159 4.33 -16.27 -26.41
C SER A 159 4.37 -17.79 -26.44
N SER A 160 3.30 -18.46 -26.01
CA SER A 160 3.19 -19.93 -26.06
C SER A 160 3.39 -20.48 -27.47
N LYS A 161 2.83 -19.85 -28.50
CA LYS A 161 2.98 -20.28 -29.90
C LYS A 161 4.37 -20.01 -30.45
N VAL A 162 5.02 -18.92 -30.05
CA VAL A 162 6.43 -18.66 -30.36
C VAL A 162 7.32 -19.72 -29.72
N THR A 163 7.10 -20.05 -28.44
CA THR A 163 7.85 -21.10 -27.74
C THR A 163 7.62 -22.47 -28.37
N GLU A 164 6.40 -22.80 -28.77
CA GLU A 164 6.10 -24.04 -29.50
C GLU A 164 6.94 -24.16 -30.78
N LEU A 165 6.98 -23.11 -31.59
CA LEU A 165 7.83 -23.05 -32.79
C LEU A 165 9.32 -23.22 -32.49
N GLN A 166 9.82 -22.52 -31.48
CA GLN A 166 11.23 -22.61 -31.05
C GLN A 166 11.59 -23.99 -30.53
N ASN A 167 10.67 -24.65 -29.82
CA ASN A 167 10.85 -25.99 -29.30
C ASN A 167 10.92 -27.04 -30.42
N ILE A 168 10.10 -26.90 -31.48
CA ILE A 168 10.21 -27.78 -32.67
C ILE A 168 11.61 -27.69 -33.26
N PHE A 169 12.14 -26.47 -33.44
CA PHE A 169 13.49 -26.26 -33.97
C PHE A 169 14.59 -26.80 -33.05
N SER A 170 14.45 -26.59 -31.74
CA SER A 170 15.45 -27.01 -30.75
C SER A 170 15.45 -28.52 -30.52
N GLY A 171 14.30 -29.18 -30.73
CA GLY A 171 14.13 -30.63 -30.66
C GLY A 171 14.51 -31.38 -31.94
N LEU A 172 15.06 -30.70 -32.94
CA LEU A 172 15.56 -31.36 -34.16
C LEU A 172 16.76 -32.25 -33.82
N THR A 173 16.67 -33.49 -34.28
CA THR A 173 17.72 -34.51 -34.24
C THR A 173 17.99 -34.97 -35.67
N TYR A 174 19.10 -35.68 -35.88
CA TYR A 174 19.42 -36.22 -37.20
C TYR A 174 18.30 -37.11 -37.78
N VAL A 175 17.61 -37.89 -36.94
CA VAL A 175 16.61 -38.88 -37.36
C VAL A 175 15.25 -38.25 -37.68
N ASN A 176 14.80 -37.28 -36.89
CA ASN A 176 13.48 -36.66 -37.04
C ASN A 176 13.49 -35.40 -37.92
N PHE A 177 14.65 -35.01 -38.45
CA PHE A 177 14.87 -33.71 -39.10
C PHE A 177 13.86 -33.40 -40.20
N ASP A 178 13.75 -34.27 -41.20
CA ASP A 178 12.91 -34.02 -42.38
C ASP A 178 11.42 -33.96 -42.04
N ARG A 179 10.99 -34.71 -41.01
CA ARG A 179 9.61 -34.71 -40.55
C ARG A 179 9.26 -33.44 -39.78
N GLU A 180 10.08 -33.05 -38.81
CA GLU A 180 9.79 -31.94 -37.90
C GLU A 180 9.99 -30.57 -38.56
N VAL A 181 10.86 -30.46 -39.57
CA VAL A 181 11.01 -29.24 -40.39
C VAL A 181 9.73 -28.89 -41.16
N ILE A 182 8.94 -29.89 -41.57
CA ILE A 182 7.63 -29.66 -42.17
C ILE A 182 6.73 -28.92 -41.17
N GLY A 183 6.79 -29.29 -39.89
CA GLY A 183 6.03 -28.63 -38.81
C GLY A 183 6.31 -27.14 -38.70
N ILE A 184 7.57 -26.71 -38.88
CA ILE A 184 7.95 -25.28 -38.90
C ILE A 184 7.41 -24.59 -40.15
N THR A 185 7.55 -25.22 -41.32
CA THR A 185 7.15 -24.63 -42.61
C THR A 185 5.64 -24.53 -42.80
N VAL A 186 4.84 -25.44 -42.25
CA VAL A 186 3.37 -25.40 -42.34
C VAL A 186 2.70 -24.77 -41.11
N PHE A 187 3.46 -24.28 -40.14
CA PHE A 187 2.91 -23.67 -38.93
C PHE A 187 1.94 -22.52 -39.26
N GLN A 188 0.76 -22.53 -38.62
CA GLN A 188 -0.31 -21.57 -38.86
C GLN A 188 0.07 -20.17 -38.38
N THR A 189 -0.10 -19.19 -39.27
CA THR A 189 0.22 -17.78 -38.99
C THR A 189 -1.01 -16.93 -38.71
N ASP A 190 -2.21 -17.47 -38.94
CA ASP A 190 -3.46 -16.76 -38.68
C ASP A 190 -3.89 -16.94 -37.21
N TYR A 191 -4.36 -15.84 -36.60
CA TYR A 191 -4.78 -15.86 -35.20
C TYR A 191 -6.17 -16.50 -35.06
N PRO A 192 -6.35 -17.55 -34.22
CA PRO A 192 -7.64 -18.21 -34.11
C PRO A 192 -8.70 -17.32 -33.46
N LYS A 193 -9.78 -17.01 -34.21
CA LYS A 193 -10.93 -16.27 -33.68
C LYS A 193 -11.56 -16.95 -32.46
N ALA A 194 -11.61 -18.29 -32.47
CA ALA A 194 -12.11 -19.07 -31.35
C ALA A 194 -11.31 -18.87 -30.04
N HIS A 195 -10.02 -18.51 -30.10
CA HIS A 195 -9.26 -18.15 -28.91
C HIS A 195 -9.69 -16.77 -28.40
N PHE A 196 -9.77 -15.78 -29.31
CA PHE A 196 -10.23 -14.44 -28.96
C PHE A 196 -11.64 -14.44 -28.33
N ASP A 197 -12.58 -15.18 -28.91
CA ASP A 197 -13.98 -15.22 -28.46
C ASP A 197 -14.15 -15.92 -27.10
N LYS A 198 -13.17 -16.75 -26.68
CA LYS A 198 -13.15 -17.39 -25.36
C LYS A 198 -12.71 -16.45 -24.23
N PHE A 199 -12.35 -15.20 -24.52
CA PHE A 199 -12.01 -14.23 -23.50
C PHE A 199 -13.24 -13.82 -22.69
N THR A 200 -13.32 -14.30 -21.43
CA THR A 200 -14.45 -14.06 -20.51
C THR A 200 -14.03 -13.39 -19.21
N ALA A 201 -12.88 -12.70 -19.15
CA ALA A 201 -12.45 -12.03 -17.92
C ALA A 201 -13.48 -10.99 -17.44
N GLU A 202 -13.83 -11.03 -16.16
CA GLU A 202 -14.73 -10.08 -15.51
C GLU A 202 -14.03 -9.39 -14.35
N TYR A 203 -14.38 -8.11 -14.14
CA TYR A 203 -13.81 -7.28 -13.09
C TYR A 203 -14.92 -6.71 -12.21
N ALA A 204 -14.65 -6.67 -10.90
CA ALA A 204 -15.57 -6.13 -9.91
C ALA A 204 -15.75 -4.62 -10.09
N THR A 205 -16.95 -4.13 -9.82
CA THR A 205 -17.29 -2.70 -9.86
C THR A 205 -18.31 -2.38 -8.78
N TYR A 206 -18.41 -1.11 -8.40
CA TYR A 206 -19.22 -0.63 -7.29
C TYR A 206 -20.28 0.40 -7.72
N TYR A 207 -20.01 1.19 -8.75
CA TYR A 207 -20.84 2.33 -9.19
C TYR A 207 -21.51 2.11 -10.56
N ILE A 208 -21.00 1.18 -11.39
CA ILE A 208 -21.59 0.84 -12.69
C ILE A 208 -22.41 -0.46 -12.65
N ASN A 209 -23.53 -0.46 -13.38
CA ASN A 209 -24.45 -1.59 -13.49
C ASN A 209 -24.07 -2.55 -14.63
N LYS A 210 -24.83 -3.64 -14.76
CA LYS A 210 -24.57 -4.72 -15.74
C LYS A 210 -24.69 -4.23 -17.19
N GLU A 211 -25.60 -3.32 -17.46
CA GLU A 211 -25.84 -2.77 -18.80
C GLU A 211 -24.64 -1.94 -19.27
N ILE A 212 -24.15 -1.03 -18.42
CA ILE A 212 -22.95 -0.22 -18.69
C ILE A 212 -21.72 -1.13 -18.88
N LYS A 213 -21.57 -2.17 -18.05
CA LYS A 213 -20.47 -3.14 -18.22
C LYS A 213 -20.50 -3.82 -19.58
N ALA A 214 -21.67 -4.27 -20.02
CA ALA A 214 -21.84 -4.95 -21.30
C ALA A 214 -21.54 -4.01 -22.47
N GLU A 215 -21.98 -2.76 -22.39
CA GLU A 215 -21.70 -1.73 -23.39
C GLU A 215 -20.20 -1.42 -23.48
N ILE A 216 -19.54 -1.15 -22.34
CA ILE A 216 -18.10 -0.90 -22.29
C ILE A 216 -17.36 -2.09 -22.89
N ARG A 217 -17.67 -3.32 -22.46
CA ARG A 217 -17.02 -4.53 -23.00
C ARG A 217 -17.17 -4.62 -24.52
N LYS A 218 -18.37 -4.43 -25.05
CA LYS A 218 -18.63 -4.48 -26.49
C LYS A 218 -17.79 -3.45 -27.24
N ASN A 219 -17.75 -2.21 -26.73
CA ASN A 219 -17.00 -1.12 -27.35
C ASN A 219 -15.49 -1.35 -27.26
N THR A 220 -14.99 -1.85 -26.13
CA THR A 220 -13.58 -2.14 -25.91
C THR A 220 -13.05 -3.26 -26.81
N LEU A 221 -13.86 -4.28 -27.08
CA LEU A 221 -13.47 -5.41 -27.92
C LEU A 221 -13.58 -5.12 -29.43
N LEU A 222 -14.31 -4.07 -29.81
CA LEU A 222 -14.53 -3.72 -31.21
C LEU A 222 -13.20 -3.38 -31.91
N GLY A 223 -12.92 -4.05 -33.03
CA GLY A 223 -11.69 -3.84 -33.82
C GLY A 223 -10.40 -4.43 -33.21
N LYS A 224 -10.43 -4.93 -31.96
CA LYS A 224 -9.25 -5.51 -31.30
C LYS A 224 -8.83 -6.84 -31.91
N TYR A 225 -9.77 -7.62 -32.43
CA TYR A 225 -9.45 -8.87 -33.09
C TYR A 225 -8.56 -8.64 -34.32
N GLU A 226 -8.94 -7.71 -35.19
CA GLU A 226 -8.19 -7.38 -36.40
C GLU A 226 -6.79 -6.89 -36.05
N GLN A 227 -6.67 -6.01 -35.04
CA GLN A 227 -5.40 -5.52 -34.54
C GLN A 227 -4.49 -6.67 -34.06
N TYR A 228 -5.00 -7.56 -33.22
CA TYR A 228 -4.20 -8.67 -32.69
C TYR A 228 -3.92 -9.75 -33.72
N ALA A 229 -4.82 -10.00 -34.67
CA ALA A 229 -4.59 -10.93 -35.76
C ALA A 229 -3.42 -10.46 -36.64
N GLN A 230 -3.32 -9.16 -36.93
CA GLN A 230 -2.19 -8.59 -37.66
C GLN A 230 -0.88 -8.72 -36.86
N GLN A 231 -0.89 -8.37 -35.57
CA GLN A 231 0.30 -8.49 -34.71
C GLN A 231 0.79 -9.93 -34.59
N TYR A 232 -0.13 -10.87 -34.37
CA TYR A 232 0.16 -12.30 -34.30
C TYR A 232 0.80 -12.79 -35.59
N LYS A 233 0.17 -12.49 -36.73
CA LYS A 233 0.66 -12.90 -38.04
C LYS A 233 2.05 -12.35 -38.32
N ALA A 234 2.28 -11.07 -38.05
CA ALA A 234 3.59 -10.44 -38.23
C ALA A 234 4.66 -11.12 -37.37
N LYS A 235 4.38 -11.33 -36.08
CA LYS A 235 5.36 -11.92 -35.15
C LYS A 235 5.65 -13.38 -35.46
N ILE A 236 4.63 -14.20 -35.66
CA ILE A 236 4.79 -15.63 -35.98
C ILE A 236 5.48 -15.81 -37.34
N SER A 237 5.11 -15.01 -38.35
CA SER A 237 5.77 -15.09 -39.66
C SER A 237 7.25 -14.71 -39.57
N SER A 238 7.59 -13.68 -38.79
CA SER A 238 8.98 -13.28 -38.55
C SER A 238 9.79 -14.37 -37.86
N VAL A 239 9.27 -14.97 -36.77
CA VAL A 239 9.96 -16.06 -36.06
C VAL A 239 10.09 -17.29 -36.96
N LYS A 240 9.03 -17.64 -37.68
CA LYS A 240 9.03 -18.76 -38.62
C LYS A 240 10.10 -18.59 -39.70
N GLN A 241 10.23 -17.39 -40.28
CA GLN A 241 11.24 -17.13 -41.29
C GLN A 241 12.66 -17.23 -40.72
N ASP A 242 12.92 -16.64 -39.55
CA ASP A 242 14.23 -16.75 -38.87
C ASP A 242 14.61 -18.21 -38.58
N LEU A 243 13.64 -19.04 -38.17
CA LEU A 243 13.88 -20.46 -37.98
C LEU A 243 14.17 -21.17 -39.30
N ILE A 244 13.38 -20.91 -40.36
CA ILE A 244 13.58 -21.48 -41.69
C ILE A 244 14.99 -21.18 -42.21
N ASP A 245 15.46 -19.94 -42.06
CA ASP A 245 16.79 -19.52 -42.50
C ASP A 245 17.92 -20.25 -41.75
N ARG A 246 17.67 -20.71 -40.52
CA ARG A 246 18.62 -21.47 -39.68
C ARG A 246 18.58 -22.98 -39.89
N ILE A 247 17.54 -23.52 -40.54
CA ILE A 247 17.40 -24.97 -40.78
C ILE A 247 18.62 -25.56 -41.50
N PRO A 248 19.16 -24.97 -42.59
CA PRO A 248 20.31 -25.54 -43.29
C PRO A 248 21.54 -25.68 -42.39
N SER A 249 21.84 -24.65 -41.60
CA SER A 249 22.95 -24.66 -40.64
C SER A 249 22.76 -25.73 -39.58
N LYS A 250 21.54 -25.88 -39.04
CA LYS A 250 21.22 -26.90 -38.04
C LYS A 250 21.32 -28.32 -38.61
N ARG A 251 20.94 -28.53 -39.87
CA ARG A 251 21.10 -29.82 -40.56
C ARG A 251 22.57 -30.22 -40.62
N LYS A 252 23.44 -29.27 -41.00
CA LYS A 252 24.88 -29.52 -41.10
C LYS A 252 25.48 -29.87 -39.74
N GLU A 253 25.16 -29.10 -38.71
CA GLU A 253 25.59 -29.37 -37.33
C GLU A 253 25.18 -30.78 -36.86
N LEU A 254 23.92 -31.17 -37.06
CA LEU A 254 23.42 -32.49 -36.66
C LEU A 254 24.06 -33.63 -37.46
N ALA A 255 24.35 -33.41 -38.75
CA ALA A 255 25.05 -34.40 -39.58
C ALA A 255 26.50 -34.60 -39.12
N GLU A 256 27.22 -33.53 -38.78
CA GLU A 256 28.58 -33.60 -38.23
C GLU A 256 28.62 -34.33 -36.89
N LEU A 257 27.64 -34.06 -36.00
CA LEU A 257 27.51 -34.77 -34.73
C LEU A 257 27.24 -36.27 -34.90
N GLU A 258 26.38 -36.67 -35.84
CA GLU A 258 26.14 -38.09 -36.10
C GLU A 258 27.36 -38.79 -36.71
N GLN A 259 28.09 -38.12 -37.61
CA GLN A 259 29.36 -38.65 -38.15
C GLN A 259 30.40 -38.85 -37.05
N LEU A 260 30.53 -37.89 -36.12
CA LEU A 260 31.40 -38.03 -34.95
C LEU A 260 30.97 -39.21 -34.07
N ARG A 261 29.66 -39.39 -33.85
CA ARG A 261 29.10 -40.50 -33.08
C ARG A 261 29.43 -41.85 -33.72
N LEU A 262 29.29 -41.97 -35.03
CA LEU A 262 29.63 -43.18 -35.79
C LEU A 262 31.14 -43.47 -35.74
N ALA A 263 31.98 -42.46 -35.93
CA ALA A 263 33.43 -42.59 -35.85
C ALA A 263 33.89 -43.05 -34.45
N ASN A 264 33.34 -42.44 -33.39
CA ASN A 264 33.64 -42.83 -32.01
C ASN A 264 33.16 -44.25 -31.70
N ALA A 265 32.00 -44.66 -32.23
CA ALA A 265 31.49 -46.03 -32.06
C ALA A 265 32.34 -47.06 -32.80
N GLU A 266 32.81 -46.74 -34.00
CA GLU A 266 33.71 -47.59 -34.78
C GLU A 266 35.09 -47.70 -34.12
N GLU A 267 35.64 -46.60 -33.61
CA GLU A 267 36.90 -46.60 -32.87
C GLU A 267 36.79 -47.40 -31.56
N ALA A 268 35.68 -47.24 -30.82
CA ALA A 268 35.40 -48.04 -29.63
C ALA A 268 35.25 -49.54 -29.96
N ALA A 269 34.57 -49.89 -31.06
CA ALA A 269 34.44 -51.28 -31.51
C ALA A 269 35.80 -51.88 -31.89
N LYS A 270 36.64 -51.14 -32.64
CA LYS A 270 38.01 -51.55 -32.98
C LYS A 270 38.89 -51.70 -31.74
N ALA A 271 38.75 -50.80 -30.77
CA ALA A 271 39.46 -50.90 -29.49
C ALA A 271 39.02 -52.14 -28.68
N GLU A 272 37.73 -52.48 -28.69
CA GLU A 272 37.22 -53.69 -28.03
C GLU A 272 37.67 -54.97 -28.74
N GLU A 273 37.62 -55.03 -30.07
CA GLU A 273 38.12 -56.17 -30.85
C GLU A 273 39.62 -56.37 -30.65
N LEU A 274 40.41 -55.29 -30.65
CA LEU A 274 41.83 -55.35 -30.35
C LEU A 274 42.09 -55.86 -28.93
N ARG A 275 41.27 -55.46 -27.95
CA ARG A 275 41.36 -55.95 -26.57
C ARG A 275 41.06 -57.45 -26.50
N LYS A 276 40.01 -57.92 -27.18
CA LYS A 276 39.66 -59.35 -27.27
C LYS A 276 40.75 -60.18 -27.97
N GLN A 277 41.38 -59.64 -29.02
CA GLN A 277 42.50 -60.31 -29.70
C GLN A 277 43.73 -60.43 -28.79
N ARG A 278 44.06 -59.38 -28.02
CA ARG A 278 45.15 -59.43 -27.03
C ARG A 278 44.84 -60.41 -25.89
N GLU A 279 43.61 -60.40 -25.37
CA GLU A 279 43.17 -61.37 -24.35
C GLU A 279 43.24 -62.81 -24.87
N ALA A 280 42.86 -63.07 -26.14
CA ALA A 280 42.96 -64.38 -26.76
C ALA A 280 44.42 -64.81 -27.05
N GLU A 281 45.29 -63.89 -27.47
CA GLU A 281 46.72 -64.16 -27.68
C GLU A 281 47.43 -64.42 -26.35
N GLU A 282 47.12 -63.66 -25.30
CA GLU A 282 47.63 -63.91 -23.95
C GLU A 282 47.11 -65.23 -23.38
N ALA A 283 45.83 -65.57 -23.57
CA ALA A 283 45.29 -66.87 -23.19
C ALA A 283 45.94 -68.03 -23.98
N ALA A 284 46.24 -67.84 -25.27
CA ALA A 284 46.93 -68.83 -26.09
C ALA A 284 48.41 -69.00 -25.67
N LYS A 285 49.11 -67.90 -25.34
CA LYS A 285 50.45 -67.93 -24.77
C LYS A 285 50.47 -68.62 -23.41
N GLN A 286 49.52 -68.32 -22.53
CA GLN A 286 49.37 -69.00 -21.24
C GLN A 286 49.07 -70.49 -21.42
N LEU A 287 48.25 -70.89 -22.40
CA LEU A 287 47.99 -72.30 -22.70
C LEU A 287 49.22 -73.01 -23.28
N GLN A 288 50.01 -72.33 -24.12
CA GLN A 288 51.30 -72.87 -24.59
C GLN A 288 52.33 -72.97 -23.47
N GLU A 289 52.36 -72.01 -22.56
CA GLU A 289 53.24 -72.03 -21.39
C GLU A 289 52.81 -73.10 -20.37
N LEU A 290 51.50 -73.33 -20.21
CA LEU A 290 50.95 -74.45 -19.44
C LEU A 290 51.27 -75.80 -20.10
N LYS A 291 51.22 -75.92 -21.44
CA LYS A 291 51.65 -77.15 -22.14
C LYS A 291 53.16 -77.38 -22.04
N ARG A 292 53.98 -76.33 -22.09
CA ARG A 292 55.43 -76.43 -21.83
C ARG A 292 55.71 -76.77 -20.38
N LYS A 293 54.92 -76.27 -19.43
CA LYS A 293 55.02 -76.67 -18.01
C LYS A 293 54.52 -78.09 -17.78
N GLU A 294 53.47 -78.57 -18.46
CA GLU A 294 53.06 -79.98 -18.41
C GLU A 294 54.08 -80.91 -19.07
N GLU A 295 54.76 -80.51 -20.16
CA GLU A 295 55.87 -81.27 -20.74
C GLU A 295 57.14 -81.20 -19.88
N ALA A 296 57.42 -80.05 -19.26
CA ALA A 296 58.51 -79.90 -18.30
C ALA A 296 58.23 -80.69 -17.01
N ASP A 297 57.02 -80.70 -16.48
CA ASP A 297 56.61 -81.52 -15.33
C ASP A 297 56.59 -83.01 -15.68
N ARG A 298 56.30 -83.38 -16.94
CA ARG A 298 56.44 -84.76 -17.44
C ARG A 298 57.92 -85.16 -17.63
N GLN A 299 58.85 -84.20 -17.75
CA GLN A 299 60.30 -84.42 -17.78
C GLN A 299 60.97 -84.27 -16.39
N GLU A 300 60.40 -83.49 -15.48
CA GLU A 300 60.91 -83.21 -14.13
C GLU A 300 60.40 -84.24 -13.10
N VAL A 301 59.31 -84.97 -13.40
CA VAL A 301 58.91 -86.21 -12.69
C VAL A 301 59.76 -87.43 -13.10
N ALA A 302 60.55 -87.35 -14.18
CA ALA A 302 61.47 -88.40 -14.60
C ALA A 302 62.94 -88.20 -14.16
N MET A 303 63.29 -87.05 -13.59
CA MET A 303 64.66 -86.79 -13.11
C MET A 303 64.65 -86.01 -11.80
N LYS A 304 64.33 -86.72 -10.72
CA LYS A 304 64.66 -86.26 -9.37
C LYS A 304 65.12 -87.41 -8.47
N THR A 305 66.31 -87.94 -8.74
CA THR A 305 67.14 -88.61 -7.72
C THR A 305 68.60 -88.73 -8.16
N GLN A 306 69.46 -87.79 -7.73
CA GLN A 306 70.80 -87.97 -7.15
C GLN A 306 71.52 -86.60 -7.14
N GLN A 307 71.41 -85.77 -6.09
CA GLN A 307 72.14 -85.77 -4.80
C GLN A 307 73.15 -84.59 -4.72
N SER A 308 72.89 -83.67 -3.77
CA SER A 308 73.85 -83.14 -2.75
C SER A 308 75.06 -82.32 -3.21
N SER A 309 75.54 -81.24 -2.57
CA SER A 309 75.33 -80.64 -1.23
C SER A 309 76.13 -79.31 -1.13
N ILE A 310 75.58 -78.31 -0.41
CA ILE A 310 76.14 -77.34 0.59
C ILE A 310 77.68 -77.13 0.60
N GLY A 311 78.31 -75.94 0.76
CA GLY A 311 77.98 -74.55 1.15
C GLY A 311 79.19 -73.65 0.78
N ASN A 312 79.26 -72.33 0.99
CA ASN A 312 78.97 -71.54 2.18
C ASN A 312 78.99 -70.02 1.87
N LEU A 313 78.08 -69.27 2.53
CA LEU A 313 78.17 -67.93 3.14
C LEU A 313 79.07 -66.81 2.54
N PHE A 314 78.49 -65.64 2.24
CA PHE A 314 78.32 -64.52 3.21
C PHE A 314 77.48 -63.34 2.64
N ALA A 315 76.51 -62.92 3.47
CA ALA A 315 75.92 -61.58 3.69
C ALA A 315 75.45 -60.67 2.53
N GLY A 316 74.20 -60.18 2.67
CA GLY A 316 73.90 -58.81 2.23
C GLY A 316 72.47 -58.52 1.79
N ALA A 317 71.59 -58.28 2.75
CA ALA A 317 70.50 -57.29 2.75
C ALA A 317 69.43 -57.28 1.62
N ALA A 318 68.19 -57.42 2.08
CA ALA A 318 66.96 -57.02 1.41
C ALA A 318 66.96 -55.54 1.02
N ALA A 319 66.41 -55.24 -0.17
CA ALA A 319 65.79 -53.94 -0.43
C ALA A 319 64.83 -54.04 -1.62
N SER A 320 63.54 -53.89 -1.33
CA SER A 320 62.51 -53.44 -2.25
C SER A 320 62.90 -52.11 -2.87
N VAL A 321 62.81 -51.99 -4.20
CA VAL A 321 62.97 -50.70 -4.88
C VAL A 321 61.64 -49.95 -4.78
N ALA A 322 61.53 -49.17 -3.71
CA ALA A 322 60.68 -48.00 -3.65
C ALA A 322 61.34 -46.83 -4.43
N PRO A 323 60.56 -45.88 -4.98
CA PRO A 323 61.05 -44.68 -5.63
C PRO A 323 61.81 -43.74 -4.67
N PRO A 324 62.65 -42.82 -5.18
CA PRO A 324 63.61 -42.06 -4.38
C PRO A 324 62.97 -41.04 -3.41
N PRO A 325 63.57 -40.84 -2.22
CA PRO A 325 63.08 -39.94 -1.19
C PRO A 325 63.61 -38.52 -1.40
N THR A 326 62.72 -37.53 -1.37
CA THR A 326 63.09 -36.17 -1.03
C THR A 326 62.52 -35.87 0.35
N ASN A 327 63.41 -35.68 1.32
CA ASN A 327 63.12 -35.10 2.62
C ASN A 327 62.80 -33.60 2.45
N ALA A 328 61.68 -33.32 1.81
CA ALA A 328 61.07 -32.01 1.80
C ALA A 328 59.60 -32.20 2.11
N LYS A 329 59.12 -31.55 3.17
CA LYS A 329 57.69 -31.30 3.35
C LYS A 329 57.28 -30.32 2.26
N VAL A 330 57.02 -30.82 1.05
CA VAL A 330 56.59 -30.01 -0.08
C VAL A 330 55.17 -29.55 0.24
N LYS A 331 55.08 -28.34 0.79
CA LYS A 331 53.82 -27.61 0.90
C LYS A 331 53.65 -26.85 -0.40
N GLU A 332 52.59 -27.16 -1.13
CA GLU A 332 52.22 -26.39 -2.32
C GLU A 332 51.82 -24.98 -1.88
N LYS A 333 52.44 -23.97 -2.50
CA LYS A 333 52.14 -22.57 -2.26
C LYS A 333 51.31 -22.07 -3.43
N ILE A 334 50.13 -21.53 -3.14
CA ILE A 334 49.29 -20.91 -4.15
C ILE A 334 49.98 -19.64 -4.67
N VAL A 335 50.13 -19.53 -5.99
CA VAL A 335 50.54 -18.32 -6.70
C VAL A 335 49.38 -17.91 -7.60
N VAL A 336 48.75 -16.78 -7.31
CA VAL A 336 47.58 -16.32 -8.06
C VAL A 336 48.04 -15.63 -9.35
N LEU A 337 47.79 -16.27 -10.49
CA LEU A 337 48.21 -15.79 -11.82
C LEU A 337 47.21 -14.80 -12.44
N HIS A 338 45.96 -14.79 -11.95
CA HIS A 338 44.89 -13.95 -12.48
C HIS A 338 43.93 -13.54 -11.35
N GLN A 339 43.31 -12.36 -11.42
CA GLN A 339 42.44 -11.83 -10.36
C GLN A 339 41.27 -12.75 -10.00
N GLN A 340 40.74 -13.50 -10.99
CA GLN A 340 39.70 -14.52 -10.79
C GLN A 340 40.14 -15.66 -9.86
N GLY A 341 41.44 -15.95 -9.77
CA GLY A 341 41.95 -16.98 -8.86
C GLY A 341 41.69 -16.68 -7.38
N TYR A 342 41.52 -15.41 -6.99
CA TYR A 342 41.10 -15.07 -5.63
C TYR A 342 39.65 -15.48 -5.34
N LEU A 343 38.77 -15.48 -6.34
CA LEU A 343 37.39 -15.94 -6.18
C LEU A 343 37.31 -17.47 -6.08
N GLU A 344 38.16 -18.20 -6.81
CA GLU A 344 38.26 -19.66 -6.71
C GLU A 344 38.83 -20.10 -5.35
N ILE A 345 39.85 -19.40 -4.84
CA ILE A 345 40.37 -19.61 -3.49
C ILE A 345 39.29 -19.33 -2.45
N PHE A 346 38.54 -18.24 -2.60
CA PHE A 346 37.43 -17.89 -1.73
C PHE A 346 36.34 -18.96 -1.75
N GLN A 347 35.93 -19.44 -2.92
CA GLN A 347 34.90 -20.47 -3.07
C GLN A 347 35.32 -21.78 -2.40
N MET A 348 36.58 -22.20 -2.60
CA MET A 348 37.11 -23.41 -1.97
C MET A 348 37.15 -23.29 -0.45
N TRP A 349 37.56 -22.13 0.08
CA TRP A 349 37.56 -21.87 1.53
C TRP A 349 36.14 -21.78 2.12
N TRP A 350 35.21 -21.12 1.42
CA TRP A 350 33.83 -20.95 1.88
C TRP A 350 33.10 -22.28 2.04
N ILE A 351 33.26 -23.20 1.07
CA ILE A 351 32.67 -24.54 1.12
C ILE A 351 33.33 -25.41 2.21
N GLY A 352 34.64 -25.28 2.40
CA GLY A 352 35.38 -26.12 3.35
C GLY A 352 35.24 -25.71 4.82
N GLU A 353 35.28 -24.40 5.10
CA GLU A 353 35.39 -23.88 6.46
C GLU A 353 34.42 -22.71 6.69
N GLY A 354 34.35 -21.75 5.75
CA GLY A 354 33.62 -20.50 5.91
C GLY A 354 32.13 -20.66 6.25
N GLN A 355 31.41 -21.58 5.61
CA GLN A 355 29.98 -21.80 5.87
C GLN A 355 29.67 -22.38 7.28
N THR A 356 30.68 -22.92 7.96
CA THR A 356 30.52 -23.57 9.28
C THR A 356 30.98 -22.70 10.45
N LEU A 357 31.60 -21.55 10.17
CA LEU A 357 32.09 -20.64 11.20
C LEU A 357 30.95 -19.80 11.83
N PRO A 358 31.06 -19.45 13.12
CA PRO A 358 30.13 -18.55 13.78
C PRO A 358 30.26 -17.10 13.25
N PHE A 359 29.16 -16.34 13.35
CA PHE A 359 29.05 -14.98 12.80
C PHE A 359 30.16 -14.03 13.29
N ASP A 360 30.57 -14.10 14.55
CA ASP A 360 31.61 -13.23 15.12
C ASP A 360 33.00 -13.43 14.48
N GLU A 361 33.28 -14.63 13.98
CA GLU A 361 34.52 -14.94 13.26
C GLU A 361 34.44 -14.53 11.80
N LEU A 362 33.28 -14.77 11.17
CA LEU A 362 33.02 -14.31 9.81
C LEU A 362 33.07 -12.78 9.72
N GLU A 363 32.51 -12.06 10.69
CA GLU A 363 32.54 -10.60 10.71
C GLU A 363 33.99 -10.06 10.73
N LYS A 364 34.89 -10.70 11.48
CA LYS A 364 36.31 -10.34 11.50
C LYS A 364 37.00 -10.56 10.16
N ILE A 365 36.69 -11.67 9.49
CA ILE A 365 37.26 -12.03 8.18
C ILE A 365 36.75 -11.09 7.08
N PHE A 366 35.45 -10.78 7.08
CA PHE A 366 34.80 -9.96 6.06
C PHE A 366 34.84 -8.45 6.32
N LYS A 367 35.30 -8.00 7.49
CA LYS A 367 35.33 -6.59 7.89
C LYS A 367 35.75 -5.61 6.80
N LYS A 368 36.83 -5.90 6.07
CA LYS A 368 37.33 -5.02 4.99
C LYS A 368 36.35 -4.92 3.81
N MET A 369 35.65 -6.00 3.48
CA MET A 369 34.65 -6.04 2.40
C MET A 369 33.37 -5.36 2.86
N THR A 370 32.91 -5.62 4.09
CA THR A 370 31.75 -4.96 4.69
C THR A 370 31.93 -3.44 4.74
N THR A 371 33.07 -2.94 5.23
CA THR A 371 33.37 -1.50 5.24
C THR A 371 33.43 -0.88 3.84
N TYR A 372 33.83 -1.64 2.81
CA TYR A 372 33.77 -1.16 1.44
C TYR A 372 32.32 -1.02 0.95
N CYS A 373 31.46 -2.01 1.23
CA CYS A 373 30.04 -1.97 0.90
C CYS A 373 29.30 -0.85 1.64
N GLU A 374 29.60 -0.64 2.93
CA GLU A 374 29.09 0.49 3.72
C GLU A 374 29.52 1.84 3.16
N LYS A 375 30.78 1.99 2.71
CA LYS A 375 31.25 3.21 2.05
C LYS A 375 30.53 3.46 0.73
N LYS A 376 30.18 2.42 -0.03
CA LYS A 376 29.42 2.53 -1.28
C LYS A 376 27.95 2.89 -1.01
N ALA A 377 27.33 2.29 0.01
CA ALA A 377 25.99 2.64 0.46
C ALA A 377 25.89 4.10 0.95
N ASN A 378 26.93 4.60 1.62
CA ASN A 378 27.02 5.99 2.11
C ASN A 378 27.65 6.99 1.11
N SER A 379 27.90 6.57 -0.13
CA SER A 379 28.43 7.43 -1.19
C SER A 379 27.32 8.22 -1.88
N LYS A 380 27.65 9.23 -2.69
CA LYS A 380 26.66 10.05 -3.43
C LYS A 380 25.73 9.23 -4.31
N ASP A 381 26.19 8.06 -4.78
CA ASP A 381 25.45 7.18 -5.69
C ASP A 381 24.59 6.13 -4.94
N GLN A 382 24.66 6.08 -3.60
CA GLN A 382 23.85 5.25 -2.69
C GLN A 382 23.58 3.80 -3.18
N THR A 383 24.63 3.07 -3.54
CA THR A 383 24.50 1.70 -4.05
C THR A 383 24.34 0.70 -2.91
N HIS A 384 23.18 0.07 -2.81
CA HIS A 384 22.86 -0.97 -1.83
C HIS A 384 22.89 -2.36 -2.49
N ILE A 385 23.24 -3.38 -1.71
CA ILE A 385 23.11 -4.77 -2.13
C ILE A 385 21.66 -5.19 -1.91
N GLU A 386 20.95 -5.50 -2.99
CA GLU A 386 19.59 -6.04 -2.94
C GLU A 386 19.63 -7.53 -2.60
N SER A 387 19.45 -7.87 -1.32
CA SER A 387 19.41 -9.26 -0.83
C SER A 387 18.49 -9.37 0.38
N GLN A 388 17.70 -10.44 0.44
CA GLN A 388 16.86 -10.75 1.61
C GLN A 388 17.66 -11.10 2.88
N PHE A 389 18.99 -11.27 2.75
CA PHE A 389 19.88 -11.64 3.84
C PHE A 389 20.73 -10.47 4.37
N ILE A 390 20.57 -9.26 3.80
CA ILE A 390 21.33 -8.07 4.19
C ILE A 390 20.35 -6.94 4.46
N SER A 391 20.45 -6.34 5.66
CA SER A 391 19.70 -5.15 6.05
C SER A 391 20.69 -4.02 6.35
N TYR A 392 20.33 -2.79 5.97
CA TYR A 392 21.11 -1.58 6.27
C TYR A 392 20.42 -0.81 7.40
N GLU A 393 21.09 -0.71 8.55
CA GLU A 393 20.60 0.02 9.72
C GLU A 393 21.31 1.40 9.84
N ALA A 394 20.57 2.42 10.28
CA ALA A 394 21.11 3.77 10.41
C ALA A 394 21.88 3.95 11.72
N ASP A 395 23.21 4.03 11.66
CA ASP A 395 24.06 4.45 12.79
C ASP A 395 24.01 5.99 12.92
N VAL A 396 23.07 6.48 13.73
CA VAL A 396 22.90 7.92 14.00
C VAL A 396 23.73 8.31 15.22
N LYS A 397 24.80 9.08 15.00
CA LYS A 397 25.55 9.75 16.06
C LYS A 397 25.21 11.24 16.09
N ALA A 398 24.82 11.73 17.26
CA ALA A 398 24.60 13.16 17.49
C ALA A 398 25.89 13.94 17.26
N LYS A 399 25.76 15.12 16.64
CA LYS A 399 26.86 16.09 16.53
C LYS A 399 27.03 16.88 17.81
#